data_AF-A0A821ZRB8-F1
#
_entry.id   AF-A0A821ZRB8-F1
#
_cell.length_a   1.000
_cell.length_b   1.000
_cell.length_c   1.000
_cell.angle_alpha   90.00
_cell.angle_beta   90.00
_cell.angle_gamma   90.00
#
_symmetry.space_group_name_H-M   'P 1'
#
loop_
_entity.id
_entity.type
_entity.pdbx_description
1 polymer ?
#
loop_
_entity_poly.entity_id
_entity_poly.type
_entity_poly.pdbx_seq_one_letter_code
_entity_poly.pdbx_strand_id
1 'polypeptide(L)'
;MSAGETLKLPETKMVQIHELTCGIYVKFQIRDVPGPKMSSLNDFEAFASNSTTIVFVLDITEDYSDAINLLVSSVQWMHQHGHNVRFEVLIHKIDGVHEPDRLERYSTIQKQVSVMLHECSIEKPMINFYLTSIYDHSIHEAFSKIVQNQMKQLRALENMLNLVTESTQLDKIFVCDIYNKIFLASDTKPVDTQLSELCCDVVDVYTGISSIYG
;
A
#
# COMPACT_ATOMS: atom_id res chain seq x y z
N MET A 1 3.20 -4.46 -16.15
CA MET A 1 2.01 -4.29 -17.03
C MET A 1 1.68 -2.81 -17.06
N SER A 2 1.29 -2.27 -18.21
CA SER A 2 0.87 -0.86 -18.30
C SER A 2 -0.56 -0.68 -17.80
N ALA A 3 -0.90 0.52 -17.31
CA ALA A 3 -2.24 0.83 -16.76
C ALA A 3 -3.37 0.62 -17.77
N GLY A 4 -3.11 0.69 -19.09
CA GLY A 4 -4.11 0.42 -20.12
C GLY A 4 -4.33 -1.07 -20.41
N GLU A 5 -3.38 -1.94 -20.06
CA GLU A 5 -3.48 -3.39 -20.26
C GLU A 5 -4.26 -4.09 -19.15
N THR A 6 -4.36 -3.46 -17.97
CA THR A 6 -5.08 -4.02 -16.81
C THR A 6 -6.59 -4.12 -17.05
N LEU A 7 -7.15 -3.31 -17.95
CA LEU A 7 -8.57 -3.34 -18.31
C LEU A 7 -8.98 -4.67 -18.99
N LYS A 8 -8.00 -5.45 -19.46
CA LYS A 8 -8.21 -6.75 -20.12
C LYS A 8 -8.00 -7.94 -19.17
N LEU A 9 -7.79 -7.68 -17.88
CA LEU A 9 -7.54 -8.76 -16.93
C LEU A 9 -8.82 -9.57 -16.67
N PRO A 10 -8.73 -10.91 -16.67
CA PRO A 10 -9.83 -11.76 -16.24
C PRO A 10 -10.05 -11.61 -14.73
N GLU A 11 -11.31 -11.77 -14.29
CA GLU A 11 -11.65 -11.78 -12.87
C GLU A 11 -10.85 -12.86 -12.10
N THR A 12 -10.24 -12.49 -10.97
CA THR A 12 -9.57 -13.42 -10.08
C THR A 12 -10.62 -14.32 -9.42
N LYS A 13 -10.63 -15.61 -9.77
CA LYS A 13 -11.57 -16.62 -9.24
C LYS A 13 -10.99 -17.47 -8.10
N MET A 14 -9.67 -17.49 -7.93
CA MET A 14 -8.95 -18.25 -6.91
C MET A 14 -7.85 -17.41 -6.30
N VAL A 15 -7.50 -17.68 -5.04
CA VAL A 15 -6.41 -16.98 -4.37
C VAL A 15 -5.11 -17.20 -5.14
N GLN A 16 -4.50 -16.14 -5.64
CA GLN A 16 -3.21 -16.20 -6.32
C GLN A 16 -2.10 -15.79 -5.37
N ILE A 17 -1.07 -16.60 -5.29
CA ILE A 17 0.09 -16.34 -4.46
C ILE A 17 1.23 -15.84 -5.34
N HIS A 18 1.59 -14.59 -5.16
CA HIS A 18 2.71 -13.94 -5.84
C HIS A 18 3.84 -13.76 -4.85
N GLU A 19 4.98 -14.41 -5.11
CA GLU A 19 6.18 -14.20 -4.31
C GLU A 19 7.02 -13.09 -4.94
N LEU A 20 7.18 -12.00 -4.18
CA LEU A 20 8.01 -10.88 -4.56
C LEU A 20 9.26 -10.84 -3.67
N THR A 21 10.39 -10.87 -4.35
CA THR A 21 11.72 -10.63 -3.79
C THR A 21 12.17 -9.25 -4.19
N CYS A 22 12.10 -8.28 -3.27
CA CYS A 22 12.82 -7.01 -3.41
C CYS A 22 14.26 -7.24 -2.96
N GLY A 23 15.12 -7.57 -3.93
CA GLY A 23 16.52 -7.90 -3.70
C GLY A 23 16.73 -9.13 -2.79
N ILE A 24 17.76 -9.08 -1.94
CA ILE A 24 18.16 -10.18 -1.05
C ILE A 24 17.41 -10.13 0.30
N TYR A 25 16.88 -8.97 0.69
CA TYR A 25 16.52 -8.68 2.08
C TYR A 25 15.02 -8.64 2.37
N VAL A 26 14.16 -8.44 1.36
CA VAL A 26 12.71 -8.36 1.57
C VAL A 26 12.01 -9.38 0.68
N LYS A 27 11.56 -10.48 1.30
CA LYS A 27 10.67 -11.46 0.69
C LYS A 27 9.27 -11.22 1.23
N PHE A 28 8.34 -10.87 0.35
CA PHE A 28 6.93 -10.75 0.71
C PHE A 28 6.11 -11.60 -0.25
N GLN A 29 5.12 -12.27 0.32
CA GLN A 29 4.16 -13.07 -0.41
C GLN A 29 2.88 -12.25 -0.50
N ILE A 30 2.56 -11.74 -1.69
CA ILE A 30 1.27 -11.12 -1.95
C ILE A 30 0.28 -12.23 -2.25
N ARG A 31 -0.80 -12.27 -1.49
CA ARG A 31 -1.91 -13.18 -1.74
C ARG A 31 -3.07 -12.35 -2.25
N ASP A 32 -3.33 -12.44 -3.55
CA ASP A 32 -4.49 -11.82 -4.18
C ASP A 32 -5.73 -12.67 -3.87
N VAL A 33 -6.75 -12.05 -3.30
CA VAL A 33 -7.96 -12.73 -2.83
C VAL A 33 -9.10 -12.35 -3.78
N PRO A 34 -9.89 -13.33 -4.28
CA PRO A 34 -11.06 -13.02 -5.09
C PRO A 34 -12.01 -12.11 -4.29
N GLY A 35 -12.79 -11.28 -5.00
CA GLY A 35 -13.71 -10.27 -4.43
C GLY A 35 -14.82 -10.83 -3.51
N PRO A 36 -15.99 -10.16 -3.36
CA PRO A 36 -16.91 -10.29 -2.21
C PRO A 36 -17.54 -11.69 -1.98
N LYS A 37 -17.19 -12.68 -2.79
CA LYS A 37 -17.41 -14.11 -2.54
C LYS A 37 -16.30 -14.73 -1.67
N MET A 38 -15.86 -14.05 -0.60
CA MET A 38 -15.27 -14.75 0.54
C MET A 38 -16.38 -15.58 1.18
N SER A 39 -16.61 -16.73 0.57
CA SER A 39 -17.74 -17.62 0.80
C SER A 39 -17.56 -18.42 2.10
N SER A 40 -16.43 -18.26 2.79
CA SER A 40 -16.22 -18.88 4.09
C SER A 40 -15.27 -18.03 4.95
N LEU A 41 -15.72 -17.70 6.17
CA LEU A 41 -14.90 -17.09 7.24
C LEU A 41 -13.64 -17.92 7.54
N ASN A 42 -13.65 -19.22 7.21
CA ASN A 42 -12.55 -20.15 7.42
C ASN A 42 -11.36 -19.88 6.48
N ASP A 43 -11.61 -19.46 5.23
CA ASP A 43 -10.54 -19.05 4.31
C ASP A 43 -9.89 -17.75 4.79
N PHE A 44 -10.70 -16.85 5.37
CA PHE A 44 -10.19 -15.63 6.00
C PHE A 44 -9.34 -15.95 7.23
N GLU A 45 -9.71 -16.92 8.06
CA GLU A 45 -8.92 -17.36 9.22
C GLU A 45 -7.54 -17.90 8.82
N ALA A 46 -7.48 -18.76 7.80
CA ALA A 46 -6.22 -19.28 7.27
C ALA A 46 -5.35 -18.18 6.63
N PHE A 47 -5.99 -17.16 6.04
CA PHE A 47 -5.31 -16.00 5.46
C PHE A 47 -4.78 -15.07 6.56
N ALA A 48 -5.63 -14.71 7.50
CA ALA A 48 -5.37 -13.80 8.61
C ALA A 48 -4.28 -14.30 9.55
N SER A 49 -4.32 -15.60 9.90
CA SER A 49 -3.33 -16.22 10.80
C SER A 49 -1.89 -16.18 10.26
N ASN A 50 -1.73 -16.17 8.93
CA ASN A 50 -0.43 -16.18 8.27
C ASN A 50 0.03 -14.79 7.80
N SER A 51 -0.83 -13.76 7.89
CA SER A 51 -0.57 -12.44 7.32
C SER A 51 -0.19 -11.44 8.41
N THR A 52 0.87 -10.67 8.21
CA THR A 52 1.26 -9.58 9.12
C THR A 52 0.51 -8.29 8.83
N THR A 53 0.05 -8.11 7.59
CA THR A 53 -0.60 -6.88 7.13
C THR A 53 -1.58 -7.21 6.03
N ILE A 54 -2.76 -6.60 6.11
CA ILE A 54 -3.85 -6.77 5.15
C ILE A 54 -4.01 -5.45 4.43
N VAL A 55 -3.89 -5.49 3.10
CA VAL A 55 -4.15 -4.35 2.24
C VAL A 55 -5.59 -4.46 1.73
N PHE A 56 -6.41 -3.46 2.04
CA PHE A 56 -7.81 -3.43 1.64
C PHE A 56 -7.99 -2.36 0.55
N VAL A 57 -8.53 -2.75 -0.61
CA VAL A 57 -8.72 -1.85 -1.75
C VAL A 57 -10.19 -1.41 -1.78
N LEU A 58 -10.42 -0.10 -1.63
CA LEU A 58 -11.73 0.55 -1.72
C LEU A 58 -11.81 1.33 -3.03
N ASP A 59 -12.75 1.00 -3.89
CA ASP A 59 -13.05 1.85 -5.05
C ASP A 59 -13.82 3.09 -4.61
N ILE A 60 -13.31 4.29 -4.91
CA ILE A 60 -13.97 5.55 -4.58
C ILE A 60 -15.09 5.92 -5.56
N THR A 61 -15.12 5.30 -6.74
CA THR A 61 -16.10 5.61 -7.79
C THR A 61 -17.43 4.87 -7.61
N GLU A 62 -17.39 3.75 -6.89
CA GLU A 62 -18.55 2.91 -6.58
C GLU A 62 -19.05 3.12 -5.14
N ASP A 63 -20.18 2.49 -4.81
CA ASP A 63 -20.74 2.51 -3.47
C ASP A 63 -19.85 1.69 -2.50
N TYR A 64 -19.08 2.39 -1.66
CA TYR A 64 -18.12 1.80 -0.73
C TYR A 64 -18.72 1.32 0.60
N SER A 65 -20.04 1.41 0.79
CA SER A 65 -20.71 1.08 2.05
C SER A 65 -20.53 -0.38 2.46
N ASP A 66 -20.74 -1.32 1.53
CA ASP A 66 -20.59 -2.75 1.79
C ASP A 66 -19.12 -3.13 2.04
N ALA A 67 -18.21 -2.48 1.33
CA ALA A 67 -16.78 -2.68 1.50
C ALA A 67 -16.29 -2.17 2.87
N ILE A 68 -16.83 -1.05 3.37
CA ILE A 68 -16.57 -0.58 4.74
C ILE A 68 -17.10 -1.58 5.78
N ASN A 69 -18.31 -2.12 5.58
CA ASN A 69 -18.86 -3.13 6.49
C ASN A 69 -17.99 -4.40 6.51
N LEU A 70 -17.47 -4.82 5.35
CA LEU A 70 -16.54 -5.94 5.24
C LEU A 70 -15.20 -5.65 5.92
N LEU A 71 -14.67 -4.43 5.78
CA LEU A 71 -13.46 -4.00 6.48
C LEU A 71 -13.66 -4.05 8.00
N VAL A 72 -14.74 -3.46 8.51
CA VAL A 72 -15.03 -3.40 9.96
C VAL A 72 -15.22 -4.81 10.53
N SER A 73 -16.00 -5.66 9.86
CA SER A 73 -16.20 -7.06 10.28
C SER A 73 -14.89 -7.86 10.27
N SER A 74 -14.01 -7.62 9.29
CA SER A 74 -12.68 -8.22 9.25
C SER A 74 -11.79 -7.77 10.42
N VAL A 75 -11.79 -6.47 10.72
CA VAL A 75 -11.04 -5.91 11.87
C VAL A 75 -11.58 -6.46 13.19
N GLN A 76 -12.90 -6.52 13.35
CA GLN A 76 -13.54 -7.08 14.54
C GLN A 76 -13.16 -8.55 14.73
N TRP A 77 -13.21 -9.35 13.66
CA TRP A 77 -12.83 -10.76 13.71
C TRP A 77 -11.37 -10.92 14.17
N MET A 78 -10.46 -10.11 13.63
CA MET A 78 -9.04 -10.12 14.04
C MET A 78 -8.82 -9.73 15.50
N HIS A 79 -9.58 -8.74 15.96
CA HIS A 79 -9.50 -8.28 17.35
C HIS A 79 -9.98 -9.36 18.32
N GLN A 80 -11.06 -10.07 17.99
CA GLN A 80 -11.57 -11.19 18.80
C GLN A 80 -10.58 -12.35 18.91
N HIS A 81 -9.82 -12.62 17.85
CA HIS A 81 -8.80 -13.68 17.83
C HIS A 81 -7.43 -13.21 18.35
N GLY A 82 -7.28 -11.95 18.77
CA GLY A 82 -6.07 -11.42 19.39
C GLY A 82 -4.88 -11.28 18.43
N HIS A 83 -5.13 -11.25 17.12
CA HIS A 83 -4.07 -11.09 16.12
C HIS A 83 -3.71 -9.60 15.96
N ASN A 84 -2.42 -9.27 16.14
CA ASN A 84 -1.92 -7.93 15.89
C ASN A 84 -1.56 -7.74 14.41
N VAL A 85 -2.58 -7.55 13.58
CA VAL A 85 -2.43 -7.32 12.14
C VAL A 85 -2.70 -5.85 11.81
N ARG A 86 -1.86 -5.29 10.95
CA ARG A 86 -2.05 -3.92 10.44
C ARG A 86 -2.97 -3.93 9.23
N PHE A 87 -3.82 -2.92 9.15
CA PHE A 87 -4.71 -2.72 8.02
C PHE A 87 -4.25 -1.50 7.24
N GLU A 88 -4.06 -1.66 5.95
CA GLU A 88 -3.64 -0.60 5.04
C GLU A 88 -4.73 -0.44 3.99
N VAL A 89 -5.50 0.64 4.07
CA VAL A 89 -6.67 0.88 3.22
C VAL A 89 -6.27 1.76 2.04
N LEU A 90 -6.27 1.19 0.84
CA LEU A 90 -6.06 1.89 -0.41
C LEU A 90 -7.41 2.38 -0.94
N ILE A 91 -7.67 3.68 -0.83
CA ILE A 91 -8.77 4.35 -1.52
C ILE A 91 -8.31 4.56 -2.95
N HIS A 92 -8.85 3.74 -3.84
CA HIS A 92 -8.39 3.52 -5.19
C HIS A 92 -9.27 4.22 -6.23
N LYS A 93 -8.76 4.37 -7.45
CA LYS A 93 -9.39 5.05 -8.59
C LYS A 93 -9.73 6.53 -8.33
N ILE A 94 -8.84 7.24 -7.65
CA ILE A 94 -9.03 8.70 -7.40
C ILE A 94 -9.08 9.52 -8.70
N ASP A 95 -8.56 8.99 -9.80
CA ASP A 95 -8.61 9.57 -11.14
C ASP A 95 -10.05 9.76 -11.66
N GLY A 96 -10.99 8.92 -11.25
CA GLY A 96 -12.39 9.04 -11.64
C GLY A 96 -13.18 10.12 -10.88
N VAL A 97 -12.55 10.79 -9.90
CA VAL A 97 -13.21 11.77 -9.04
C VAL A 97 -12.52 13.13 -9.16
N HIS A 98 -13.31 14.20 -9.18
CA HIS A 98 -12.80 15.57 -9.19
C HIS A 98 -12.05 15.91 -7.89
N GLU A 99 -10.92 16.63 -8.02
CA GLU A 99 -10.05 17.02 -6.90
C GLU A 99 -10.76 17.56 -5.64
N PRO A 100 -11.72 18.51 -5.72
CA PRO A 100 -12.42 18.99 -4.52
C PRO A 100 -13.19 17.88 -3.79
N ASP A 101 -13.80 16.96 -4.53
CA ASP A 101 -14.61 15.88 -3.97
C ASP A 101 -13.75 14.77 -3.36
N ARG A 102 -12.48 14.63 -3.77
CA ARG A 102 -11.55 13.61 -3.25
C ARG A 102 -11.34 13.77 -1.75
N LEU A 103 -11.10 15.00 -1.30
CA LEU A 103 -10.83 15.30 0.12
C LEU A 103 -12.08 15.10 0.98
N GLU A 104 -13.25 15.48 0.46
CA GLU A 104 -14.52 15.26 1.17
C GLU A 104 -14.84 13.76 1.32
N ARG A 105 -14.70 12.98 0.24
CA ARG A 105 -14.90 11.53 0.28
C ARG A 105 -13.88 10.84 1.18
N TYR A 106 -12.61 11.24 1.11
CA TYR A 106 -11.56 10.74 2.01
C TYR A 106 -11.92 10.98 3.48
N SER A 107 -12.28 12.21 3.84
CA SER A 107 -12.69 12.55 5.21
C SER A 107 -13.94 11.78 5.65
N THR A 108 -14.88 11.58 4.74
CA THR A 108 -16.12 10.83 5.00
C THR A 108 -15.83 9.37 5.30
N ILE A 109 -15.01 8.70 4.48
CA ILE A 109 -14.60 7.30 4.68
C ILE A 109 -13.87 7.15 6.02
N GLN A 110 -12.91 8.03 6.32
CA GLN A 110 -12.18 7.98 7.59
C GLN A 110 -13.11 8.14 8.80
N LYS A 111 -14.05 9.08 8.75
CA LYS A 111 -15.04 9.29 9.82
C LYS A 111 -15.94 8.08 9.97
N GLN A 112 -16.48 7.55 8.88
CA GLN A 112 -17.40 6.41 8.91
C GLN A 112 -16.71 5.16 9.49
N VAL A 113 -15.48 4.86 9.04
CA VAL A 113 -14.69 3.75 9.60
C VAL A 113 -14.39 3.98 11.08
N SER A 114 -14.02 5.21 11.48
CA SER A 114 -13.75 5.53 12.88
C SER A 114 -14.97 5.37 13.77
N VAL A 115 -16.15 5.81 13.31
CA VAL A 115 -17.42 5.66 14.04
C VAL A 115 -17.79 4.18 14.21
N MET A 116 -17.74 3.40 13.13
CA MET A 116 -18.06 1.97 13.16
C MET A 116 -17.10 1.18 14.07
N LEU A 117 -15.82 1.54 14.09
CA LEU A 117 -14.83 0.90 14.97
C LEU A 117 -15.02 1.30 16.43
N HIS A 118 -15.42 2.54 16.71
CA HIS A 118 -15.77 3.00 18.04
C HIS A 118 -17.01 2.27 18.58
N GLU A 119 -18.02 2.04 17.74
CA GLU A 119 -19.20 1.21 18.09
C GLU A 119 -18.80 -0.22 18.45
N CYS A 120 -17.76 -0.76 17.81
CA CYS A 120 -17.22 -2.09 18.11
C CYS A 120 -16.28 -2.13 19.34
N SER A 121 -16.12 -1.03 20.08
CA SER A 121 -15.23 -0.91 21.26
C SER A 121 -13.74 -1.16 20.97
N ILE A 122 -13.27 -0.89 19.75
CA ILE A 122 -11.85 -1.03 19.36
C ILE A 122 -11.18 0.34 19.48
N GLU A 123 -10.53 0.62 20.60
CA GLU A 123 -10.05 1.99 20.90
C GLU A 123 -8.80 2.42 20.11
N LYS A 124 -8.03 1.49 19.51
CA LYS A 124 -6.82 1.81 18.70
C LYS A 124 -6.54 0.78 17.60
N PRO A 125 -7.32 0.76 16.51
CA PRO A 125 -7.02 -0.10 15.37
C PRO A 125 -5.83 0.50 14.58
N MET A 126 -4.85 -0.33 14.22
CA MET A 126 -3.72 0.09 13.38
C MET A 126 -4.16 0.14 11.91
N ILE A 127 -4.87 1.20 11.54
CA ILE A 127 -5.37 1.42 10.17
C ILE A 127 -4.71 2.67 9.59
N ASN A 128 -4.03 2.54 8.45
CA ASN A 128 -3.67 3.71 7.65
C ASN A 128 -4.50 3.76 6.37
N PHE A 129 -4.67 4.96 5.85
CA PHE A 129 -5.42 5.22 4.62
C PHE A 129 -4.48 5.87 3.61
N TYR A 130 -4.57 5.42 2.36
CA TYR A 130 -3.81 5.97 1.25
C TYR A 130 -4.73 6.24 0.07
N LEU A 131 -4.56 7.40 -0.55
CA LEU A 131 -5.19 7.72 -1.83
C LEU A 131 -4.30 7.17 -2.94
N THR A 132 -4.86 6.40 -3.86
CA THR A 132 -4.09 5.73 -4.91
C THR A 132 -4.79 5.78 -6.26
N SER A 133 -4.00 5.94 -7.32
CA SER A 133 -4.40 5.66 -8.70
C SER A 133 -3.31 4.84 -9.39
N ILE A 134 -3.70 4.05 -10.40
CA ILE A 134 -2.77 3.32 -11.27
C ILE A 134 -2.15 4.20 -12.36
N TYR A 135 -2.71 5.39 -12.60
CA TYR A 135 -2.20 6.34 -13.61
C TYR A 135 -1.13 7.27 -13.07
N ASP A 136 -0.93 7.25 -11.76
CA ASP A 136 -0.07 8.15 -11.01
C ASP A 136 0.91 7.34 -10.14
N HIS A 137 1.94 7.99 -9.61
CA HIS A 137 2.95 7.36 -8.77
C HIS A 137 2.47 7.12 -7.33
N SER A 138 1.30 7.66 -6.95
CA SER A 138 0.69 7.46 -5.63
C SER A 138 0.54 6.00 -5.20
N ILE A 139 0.29 5.07 -6.12
CA ILE A 139 0.27 3.64 -5.79
C ILE A 139 1.65 3.13 -5.34
N HIS A 140 2.72 3.54 -6.01
CA HIS A 140 4.09 3.16 -5.66
C HIS A 140 4.49 3.78 -4.32
N GLU A 141 4.08 5.02 -4.07
CA GLU A 141 4.32 5.69 -2.77
C GLU A 141 3.59 4.96 -1.63
N ALA A 142 2.32 4.62 -1.81
CA ALA A 142 1.54 3.88 -0.82
C ALA A 142 2.16 2.51 -0.52
N PHE A 143 2.49 1.74 -1.56
CA PHE A 143 3.15 0.44 -1.39
C PHE A 143 4.54 0.57 -0.76
N SER A 144 5.29 1.63 -1.06
CA SER A 144 6.57 1.91 -0.41
C SER A 144 6.42 2.09 1.09
N LYS A 145 5.42 2.86 1.53
CA LYS A 145 5.11 3.04 2.97
C LYS A 145 4.68 1.73 3.63
N ILE A 146 3.86 0.93 2.95
CA ILE A 146 3.41 -0.39 3.44
C ILE A 146 4.60 -1.33 3.63
N VAL A 147 5.52 -1.39 2.66
CA VAL A 147 6.73 -2.22 2.71
C VAL A 147 7.68 -1.72 3.80
N GLN A 148 7.94 -0.42 3.88
CA GLN A 148 8.76 0.20 4.93
C GLN A 148 8.24 -0.16 6.32
N ASN A 149 6.91 -0.10 6.52
CA ASN A 149 6.27 -0.51 7.76
C ASN A 149 6.54 -1.99 8.12
N GLN A 150 6.70 -2.89 7.15
CA GLN A 150 7.06 -4.29 7.41
C GLN A 150 8.53 -4.50 7.78
N MET A 151 9.43 -3.59 7.40
CA MET A 151 10.86 -3.75 7.59
C MET A 151 11.27 -3.46 9.04
N LYS A 152 11.60 -4.52 9.79
CA LYS A 152 12.06 -4.41 11.20
C LYS A 152 13.32 -3.55 11.38
N GLN A 153 14.15 -3.44 10.34
CA GLN A 153 15.44 -2.75 10.36
C GLN A 153 15.39 -1.35 9.72
N LEU A 154 14.20 -0.82 9.41
CA LEU A 154 14.04 0.47 8.74
C LEU A 154 14.81 1.59 9.47
N ARG A 155 14.65 1.71 10.79
CA ARG A 155 15.33 2.74 11.60
C ARG A 155 16.86 2.71 11.48
N ALA A 156 17.45 1.52 11.38
CA ALA A 156 18.89 1.39 11.22
C ALA A 156 19.34 1.92 9.85
N LEU A 157 18.55 1.63 8.80
CA LEU A 157 18.80 2.10 7.44
C LEU A 157 18.60 3.62 7.33
N GLU A 158 17.54 4.18 7.90
CA GLU A 158 17.32 5.63 7.97
C GLU A 158 18.48 6.34 8.67
N ASN A 159 18.98 5.80 9.79
CA ASN A 159 20.13 6.36 10.48
C ASN A 159 21.41 6.31 9.61
N MET A 160 21.62 5.23 8.85
CA MET A 160 22.75 5.17 7.91
C MET A 160 22.61 6.22 6.80
N LEU A 161 21.41 6.39 6.24
CA LEU A 161 21.13 7.41 5.22
C LEU A 161 21.32 8.83 5.75
N ASN A 162 20.95 9.08 7.02
CA ASN A 162 21.18 10.37 7.67
C ASN A 162 22.67 10.67 7.81
N LEU A 163 23.48 9.70 8.23
CA LEU A 163 24.94 9.86 8.32
C LEU A 163 25.57 10.18 6.95
N VAL A 164 25.10 9.51 5.89
CA VAL A 164 25.56 9.80 4.52
C VAL A 164 25.18 11.23 4.15
N THR A 165 23.90 11.59 4.32
CA THR A 165 23.38 12.93 4.02
C THR A 165 24.16 14.03 4.73
N GLU A 166 24.50 13.84 6.01
CA GLU A 166 25.32 14.78 6.79
C GLU A 166 26.74 14.92 6.24
N SER A 167 27.35 13.82 5.79
CA SER A 167 28.71 13.83 5.25
C SER A 167 28.82 14.39 3.83
N THR A 168 27.81 14.17 2.99
CA THR A 168 27.83 14.53 1.56
C THR A 168 27.09 15.82 1.24
N GLN A 169 26.41 16.45 2.21
CA GLN A 169 25.56 17.63 2.02
C GLN A 169 24.51 17.44 0.91
N LEU A 170 24.00 16.22 0.76
CA LEU A 170 22.93 15.94 -0.20
C LEU A 170 21.58 16.44 0.36
N ASP A 171 20.72 16.91 -0.52
CA ASP A 171 19.40 17.39 -0.11
C ASP A 171 18.49 16.25 0.33
N LYS A 172 18.50 15.13 -0.40
CA LYS A 172 17.64 13.98 -0.16
C LYS A 172 18.28 12.70 -0.70
N ILE A 173 18.08 11.58 -0.02
CA ILE A 173 18.55 10.27 -0.47
C ILE A 173 17.40 9.27 -0.44
N PHE A 174 17.21 8.56 -1.55
CA PHE A 174 16.24 7.49 -1.68
C PHE A 174 16.94 6.18 -2.02
N VAL A 175 16.55 5.11 -1.33
CA VAL A 175 16.90 3.75 -1.67
C VAL A 175 15.65 3.11 -2.27
N CYS A 176 15.70 2.78 -3.55
CA CYS A 176 14.60 2.13 -4.26
C CYS A 176 15.04 0.84 -4.92
N ASP A 177 14.08 -0.07 -5.09
CA ASP A 177 14.20 -1.21 -5.99
C ASP A 177 13.82 -0.79 -7.40
N ILE A 178 14.75 -0.95 -8.34
CA ILE A 178 14.63 -0.53 -9.74
C ILE A 178 13.48 -1.28 -10.44
N TYR A 179 13.29 -2.57 -10.16
CA TYR A 179 12.33 -3.39 -10.90
C TYR A 179 10.88 -3.15 -10.44
N ASN A 180 10.70 -3.01 -9.13
CA ASN A 180 9.38 -2.86 -8.53
C ASN A 180 8.98 -1.39 -8.33
N LYS A 181 9.93 -0.45 -8.50
CA LYS A 181 9.75 0.98 -8.21
C LYS A 181 9.25 1.25 -6.79
N ILE A 182 9.69 0.42 -5.84
CA ILE A 182 9.33 0.53 -4.42
C ILE A 182 10.50 1.20 -3.70
N PHE A 183 10.21 2.28 -2.98
CA PHE A 183 11.15 2.94 -2.09
C PHE A 183 11.29 2.15 -0.78
N LEU A 184 12.46 1.58 -0.56
CA LEU A 184 12.77 0.76 0.63
C LEU A 184 13.12 1.63 1.85
N ALA A 185 13.78 2.76 1.64
CA ALA A 185 14.09 3.72 2.70
C ALA A 185 14.39 5.11 2.14
N SER A 186 14.17 6.12 2.98
CA SER A 186 14.59 7.50 2.77
C SER A 186 15.25 8.06 4.03
N ASP A 187 15.98 9.15 3.90
CA ASP A 187 16.40 9.97 5.04
C ASP A 187 15.19 10.59 5.77
N THR A 188 15.40 11.07 6.99
CA THR A 188 14.32 11.55 7.88
C THR A 188 13.72 12.90 7.50
N LYS A 189 14.25 13.61 6.49
CA LYS A 189 13.64 14.85 5.99
C LYS A 189 12.26 14.55 5.38
N PRO A 190 11.29 15.47 5.43
CA PRO A 190 10.00 15.25 4.77
C PRO A 190 10.22 14.97 3.28
N VAL A 191 9.51 13.96 2.77
CA VAL A 191 9.50 13.62 1.35
C VAL A 191 8.48 14.51 0.66
N ASP A 192 8.92 15.29 -0.32
CA ASP A 192 8.01 15.96 -1.25
C ASP A 192 7.54 14.93 -2.28
N THR A 193 6.23 14.87 -2.50
CA THR A 193 5.61 13.96 -3.47
C THR A 193 6.21 14.18 -4.87
N GLN A 194 6.47 15.43 -5.25
CA GLN A 194 7.05 15.78 -6.56
C GLN A 194 8.46 15.22 -6.77
N LEU A 195 9.28 15.19 -5.71
CA LEU A 195 10.63 14.61 -5.78
C LEU A 195 10.58 13.09 -5.97
N SER A 196 9.62 12.42 -5.31
CA SER A 196 9.45 10.98 -5.44
C SER A 196 8.99 10.57 -6.85
N GLU A 197 8.10 11.37 -7.46
CA GLU A 197 7.68 11.21 -8.85
C GLU A 197 8.87 11.35 -9.80
N LEU A 198 9.63 12.44 -9.67
CA LEU A 198 10.81 12.68 -10.50
C LEU A 198 11.84 11.54 -10.39
N CYS A 199 12.05 11.00 -9.18
CA CYS A 199 12.94 9.86 -8.99
C CYS A 199 12.45 8.61 -9.72
N CYS A 200 11.14 8.34 -9.72
CA CYS A 200 10.57 7.23 -10.47
C CYS A 200 10.79 7.38 -11.98
N ASP A 201 10.57 8.59 -12.50
CA ASP A 201 10.78 8.89 -13.93
C ASP A 201 12.24 8.72 -14.35
N VAL A 202 13.19 9.13 -13.48
CA VAL A 202 14.63 8.95 -13.74
C VAL A 202 14.98 7.46 -13.79
N VAL A 203 14.41 6.63 -12.93
CA VAL A 203 14.61 5.17 -12.96
C VAL A 203 14.03 4.58 -14.25
N ASP A 204 12.89 5.07 -14.72
CA ASP A 204 12.31 4.65 -16.01
C ASP A 204 13.18 5.03 -17.21
N VAL A 205 13.74 6.23 -17.21
CA VAL A 205 14.68 6.65 -18.25
C VAL A 205 15.94 5.81 -18.19
N TYR A 206 16.49 5.56 -17.00
CA TYR A 206 17.70 4.75 -16.83
C TYR A 206 17.50 3.31 -17.30
N THR A 207 16.41 2.66 -16.88
CA THR A 207 16.08 1.29 -17.32
C THR A 207 15.76 1.24 -18.81
N GLY A 208 15.09 2.25 -19.35
CA GLY A 208 14.86 2.40 -20.78
C GLY A 208 16.16 2.48 -21.57
N ILE A 209 17.11 3.32 -21.16
CA ILE A 209 18.41 3.47 -21.83
C ILE A 209 19.25 2.20 -21.70
N SER A 210 19.31 1.59 -20.50
CA SER A 210 20.06 0.35 -20.29
C SER A 210 19.46 -0.82 -21.10
N SER A 211 18.14 -0.86 -21.29
CA SER A 211 17.53 -1.87 -22.15
C SER A 211 17.92 -1.74 -23.63
N ILE A 212 18.28 -0.52 -24.07
CA ILE A 212 18.68 -0.24 -25.45
C ILE A 212 20.19 -0.48 -25.65
N TYR A 213 21.02 -0.03 -24.71
CA TYR A 213 22.47 0.03 -24.88
C TYR A 213 23.26 -0.97 -24.02
N GLY A 214 22.63 -1.65 -23.06
CA GLY A 214 23.26 -2.57 -22.11
C GLY A 214 23.80 -1.87 -20.87
#